data_AF-A0A5R9AAK6-F1
#
_entry.id   AF-A0A5R9AAK6-F1
#
_cell.length_a   1.000
_cell.length_b   1.000
_cell.length_c   1.000
_cell.angle_alpha   90.00
_cell.angle_beta   90.00
_cell.angle_gamma   90.00
#
_symmetry.space_group_name_H-M   'P 1'
#
loop_
_entity.id
_entity.type
_entity.pdbx_description
1 polymer ?
#
loop_
_entity_poly.entity_id
_entity_poly.type
_entity_poly.pdbx_seq_one_letter_code
_entity_poly.pdbx_strand_id
1 'polypeptide(L)'
;MDLQDSYNQAWLFAAGAHAGQTLTASTLPYAVHLAMVANEVMAADREAPIQRLAETVQIALLHDVLEDTPVPFEELQTRFGDFVAEGAQRLSKVVNGEKLPFDIYLERLATGAPQYAIVKLCDRITNLQPPPSTWARSKIAEYHVQSQRILAVLGHAHEPSAERLRTKIDNYRRYF
;
A
#
# COMPACT_ATOMS: atom_id res chain seq x y z
N MET A 1 17.95 11.68 9.53
CA MET A 1 16.99 11.01 10.40
C MET A 1 17.25 9.52 10.25
N ASP A 2 17.29 8.75 11.33
CA ASP A 2 17.41 7.30 11.20
C ASP A 2 16.06 6.67 10.79
N LEU A 3 16.05 5.36 10.56
CA LEU A 3 14.85 4.65 10.10
C LEU A 3 13.71 4.75 11.12
N GLN A 4 14.02 4.66 12.41
CA GLN A 4 13.05 4.65 13.50
C GLN A 4 12.37 6.01 13.63
N ASP A 5 13.15 7.10 13.60
CA ASP A 5 12.61 8.45 13.62
C ASP A 5 11.76 8.73 12.39
N SER A 6 12.21 8.30 11.19
CA SER A 6 11.44 8.43 9.96
C SER A 6 10.11 7.66 10.00
N TYR A 7 10.12 6.45 10.54
CA TYR A 7 8.91 5.65 10.79
C TYR A 7 7.97 6.40 11.74
N ASN A 8 8.47 6.83 12.91
CA ASN A 8 7.66 7.47 13.94
C ASN A 8 7.02 8.77 13.43
N GLN A 9 7.76 9.57 12.66
CA GLN A 9 7.27 10.79 12.05
C GLN A 9 6.07 10.52 11.11
N ALA A 10 6.20 9.54 10.20
CA ALA A 10 5.13 9.20 9.27
C ALA A 10 3.94 8.50 9.98
N TRP A 11 4.23 7.65 10.97
CA TRP A 11 3.23 6.93 11.74
C TRP A 11 2.31 7.88 12.51
N LEU A 12 2.88 8.83 13.26
CA LEU A 12 2.12 9.82 14.02
C LEU A 12 1.26 10.68 13.09
N PHE A 13 1.81 11.08 11.94
CA PHE A 13 1.08 11.85 10.95
C PHE A 13 -0.10 11.06 10.37
N ALA A 14 0.15 9.85 9.88
CA ALA A 14 -0.89 9.02 9.26
C ALA A 14 -1.99 8.62 10.26
N ALA A 15 -1.61 8.23 11.48
CA ALA A 15 -2.57 7.91 12.53
C ALA A 15 -3.46 9.10 12.90
N GLY A 16 -2.91 10.32 12.88
CA GLY A 16 -3.68 11.55 13.05
C GLY A 16 -4.61 11.85 11.87
N ALA A 17 -4.11 11.70 10.64
CA ALA A 17 -4.89 11.95 9.42
C ALA A 17 -6.08 10.99 9.27
N HIS A 18 -5.88 9.71 9.60
CA HIS A 18 -6.92 8.66 9.56
C HIS A 18 -7.71 8.54 10.88
N ALA A 19 -7.63 9.53 11.78
CA ALA A 19 -8.36 9.49 13.05
C ALA A 19 -9.87 9.35 12.82
N GLY A 20 -10.47 8.32 13.44
CA GLY A 20 -11.88 7.98 13.27
C GLY A 20 -12.19 7.02 12.12
N GLN A 21 -11.23 6.76 11.21
CA GLN A 21 -11.36 5.71 10.19
C GLN A 21 -11.11 4.33 10.81
N THR A 22 -11.89 3.35 10.39
CA THR A 22 -11.79 1.96 10.85
C THR A 22 -11.58 1.01 9.68
N LEU A 23 -11.05 -0.18 9.97
CA LEU A 23 -10.96 -1.25 8.97
C LEU A 23 -12.35 -1.69 8.52
N THR A 24 -12.48 -2.11 7.27
CA THR A 24 -13.76 -2.59 6.72
C THR A 24 -14.32 -3.74 7.56
N ALA A 25 -15.58 -3.60 8.00
CA ALA A 25 -16.26 -4.58 8.84
C ALA A 25 -15.57 -4.88 10.18
N SER A 26 -14.85 -3.91 10.75
CA SER A 26 -14.15 -4.02 12.02
C SER A 26 -14.21 -2.69 12.79
N THR A 27 -14.02 -2.75 14.11
CA THR A 27 -13.90 -1.56 14.97
C THR A 27 -12.45 -1.12 15.17
N LEU A 28 -11.48 -1.88 14.65
CA LEU A 28 -10.07 -1.56 14.77
C LEU A 28 -9.74 -0.29 13.95
N PRO A 29 -8.90 0.63 14.48
CA PRO A 29 -8.49 1.82 13.75
C PRO A 29 -7.77 1.49 12.44
N TYR A 30 -7.93 2.35 11.43
CA TYR A 30 -7.28 2.17 10.13
C TYR A 30 -5.75 2.11 10.22
N ALA A 31 -5.17 2.76 11.24
CA ALA A 31 -3.74 2.65 11.55
C ALA A 31 -3.25 1.20 11.61
N VAL A 32 -4.08 0.24 12.04
CA VAL A 32 -3.71 -1.18 12.04
C VAL A 32 -3.30 -1.68 10.64
N HIS A 33 -4.01 -1.27 9.57
CA HIS A 33 -3.62 -1.59 8.19
C HIS A 33 -2.26 -1.00 7.85
N LEU A 34 -2.06 0.29 8.12
CA LEU A 34 -0.82 0.99 7.83
C LEU A 34 0.39 0.32 8.49
N ALA A 35 0.27 -0.12 9.75
CA ALA A 35 1.34 -0.82 10.45
C ALA A 35 1.68 -2.17 9.81
N MET A 36 0.66 -2.91 9.37
CA MET A 36 0.88 -4.19 8.68
C MET A 36 1.62 -3.98 7.36
N VAL A 37 1.24 -2.97 6.57
CA VAL A 37 1.91 -2.66 5.29
C VAL A 37 3.35 -2.24 5.49
N ALA A 38 3.63 -1.34 6.45
CA ALA A 38 5.00 -0.92 6.76
C ALA A 38 5.86 -2.09 7.28
N ASN A 39 5.28 -2.98 8.09
CA ASN A 39 5.97 -4.20 8.52
C ASN A 39 6.30 -5.13 7.35
N GLU A 40 5.39 -5.28 6.38
CA GLU A 40 5.67 -6.06 5.15
C GLU A 40 6.85 -5.47 4.35
N VAL A 41 6.97 -4.14 4.26
CA VAL A 41 8.11 -3.48 3.60
C VAL A 41 9.42 -3.73 4.36
N MET A 42 9.42 -3.57 5.68
CA MET A 42 10.62 -3.85 6.50
C MET A 42 11.03 -5.32 6.46
N ALA A 43 10.07 -6.24 6.38
CA ALA A 43 10.35 -7.66 6.20
C ALA A 43 10.92 -7.94 4.79
N ALA A 44 10.40 -7.29 3.76
CA ALA A 44 10.89 -7.43 2.39
C ALA A 44 12.36 -7.01 2.26
N ASP A 45 12.78 -5.91 2.91
CA ASP A 45 14.17 -5.43 2.91
C ASP A 45 15.17 -6.46 3.45
N ARG A 46 14.74 -7.28 4.42
CA ARG A 46 15.57 -8.35 5.00
C ARG A 46 15.83 -9.50 4.02
N GLU A 47 14.92 -9.72 3.08
CA GLU A 47 15.05 -10.76 2.05
C GLU A 47 15.85 -10.25 0.85
N ALA A 48 15.63 -9.00 0.43
CA ALA A 48 16.50 -8.31 -0.51
C ALA A 48 16.52 -6.79 -0.24
N PRO A 49 17.71 -6.14 -0.23
CA PRO A 49 17.82 -4.74 0.14
C PRO A 49 16.98 -3.79 -0.72
N ILE A 50 16.22 -2.91 -0.05
CA ILE A 50 15.42 -1.87 -0.68
C ILE A 50 16.18 -0.54 -0.61
N GLN A 51 16.45 0.06 -1.76
CA GLN A 51 17.02 1.40 -1.81
C GLN A 51 16.04 2.41 -1.21
N ARG A 52 16.55 3.39 -0.44
CA ARG A 52 15.72 4.41 0.24
C ARG A 52 14.68 3.78 1.17
N LEU A 53 15.12 2.81 1.99
CA LEU A 53 14.26 2.06 2.89
C LEU A 53 13.43 2.99 3.80
N ALA A 54 14.05 4.01 4.39
CA ALA A 54 13.36 4.94 5.28
C ALA A 54 12.20 5.62 4.57
N GLU A 55 12.42 6.18 3.38
CA GLU A 55 11.35 6.81 2.60
C GLU A 55 10.32 5.80 2.09
N THR A 56 10.73 4.57 1.75
CA THR A 56 9.80 3.51 1.32
C THR A 56 8.85 3.11 2.45
N VAL A 57 9.36 3.03 3.68
CA VAL A 57 8.56 2.79 4.89
C VAL A 57 7.64 3.97 5.17
N GLN A 58 8.08 5.21 4.99
CA GLN A 58 7.21 6.38 5.09
C GLN A 58 6.08 6.33 4.03
N ILE A 59 6.40 5.99 2.79
CA ILE A 59 5.39 5.81 1.73
C ILE A 59 4.40 4.72 2.11
N ALA A 60 4.84 3.60 2.67
CA ALA A 60 3.95 2.54 3.16
C ALA A 60 2.97 3.04 4.22
N LEU A 61 3.41 3.91 5.12
CA LEU A 61 2.55 4.50 6.15
C LEU A 61 1.62 5.59 5.63
N LEU A 62 1.99 6.25 4.53
CA LEU A 62 1.26 7.40 3.97
C LEU A 62 0.45 7.05 2.71
N HIS A 63 0.48 5.80 2.24
CA HIS A 63 -0.01 5.43 0.91
C HIS A 63 -1.48 5.75 0.63
N ASP A 64 -2.32 5.74 1.68
CA ASP A 64 -3.75 6.02 1.57
C ASP A 64 -4.12 7.45 2.03
N VAL A 65 -3.16 8.24 2.53
CA VAL A 65 -3.45 9.56 3.10
C VAL A 65 -4.09 10.48 2.07
N LEU A 66 -3.57 10.51 0.84
CA LEU A 66 -4.12 11.35 -0.23
C LEU A 66 -5.42 10.79 -0.83
N GLU A 67 -5.74 9.51 -0.62
CA GLU A 67 -6.96 8.87 -1.14
C GLU A 67 -8.13 9.04 -0.15
N ASP A 68 -7.87 8.84 1.15
CA ASP A 68 -8.90 8.68 2.16
C ASP A 68 -9.03 9.86 3.14
N THR A 69 -8.14 10.84 3.08
CA THR A 69 -8.10 11.96 4.04
C THR A 69 -8.09 13.32 3.31
N PRO A 70 -8.44 14.43 3.99
CA PRO A 70 -8.41 15.76 3.38
C PRO A 70 -6.99 16.37 3.30
N VAL A 71 -5.93 15.62 3.62
CA VAL A 71 -4.56 16.10 3.59
C VAL A 71 -4.15 16.43 2.15
N PRO A 72 -3.66 17.66 1.87
CA PRO A 72 -3.21 18.03 0.54
C PRO A 72 -1.81 17.47 0.21
N PHE A 73 -1.53 17.28 -1.07
CA PHE A 73 -0.23 16.80 -1.56
C PHE A 73 0.94 17.68 -1.09
N GLU A 74 0.74 18.99 -1.09
CA GLU A 74 1.75 19.99 -0.71
C GLU A 74 2.18 19.84 0.76
N GLU A 75 1.29 19.36 1.63
CA GLU A 75 1.62 19.08 3.02
C GLU A 75 2.55 17.87 3.15
N LEU A 76 2.30 16.79 2.39
CA LEU A 76 3.22 15.66 2.34
C LEU A 76 4.57 16.05 1.77
N GLN A 77 4.57 16.84 0.68
CA GLN A 77 5.80 17.33 0.06
C GLN A 77 6.64 18.16 1.03
N THR A 78 6.00 19.08 1.76
CA THR A 78 6.68 19.93 2.75
C THR A 78 7.26 19.13 3.92
N ARG A 79 6.53 18.12 4.41
CA ARG A 79 6.91 17.38 5.62
C ARG A 79 7.87 16.22 5.37
N PHE A 80 7.74 15.54 4.23
CA PHE A 80 8.41 14.27 3.93
C PHE A 80 9.28 14.32 2.66
N GLY A 81 9.19 15.40 1.90
CA GLY A 81 9.95 15.59 0.66
C GLY A 81 9.30 14.95 -0.57
N ASP A 82 9.83 15.31 -1.73
CA ASP A 82 9.23 15.03 -3.04
C ASP A 82 9.02 13.53 -3.30
N PHE A 83 9.99 12.69 -2.96
CA PHE A 83 9.90 11.25 -3.22
C PHE A 83 8.79 10.56 -2.44
N VAL A 84 8.60 10.94 -1.17
CA VAL A 84 7.55 10.35 -0.34
C VAL A 84 6.17 10.84 -0.80
N ALA A 85 6.04 12.14 -1.09
CA ALA A 85 4.81 12.72 -1.60
C ALA A 85 4.41 12.13 -2.96
N GLU A 86 5.36 12.00 -3.90
CA GLU A 86 5.12 11.36 -5.20
C GLU A 86 4.71 9.90 -5.04
N GLY A 87 5.38 9.15 -4.14
CA GLY A 87 5.03 7.77 -3.82
C GLY A 87 3.58 7.64 -3.35
N ALA A 88 3.15 8.47 -2.39
CA ALA A 88 1.77 8.50 -1.91
C ALA A 88 0.79 8.87 -3.04
N GLN A 89 1.11 9.86 -3.89
CA GLN A 89 0.27 10.28 -5.01
C GLN A 89 0.13 9.19 -6.09
N ARG A 90 1.18 8.41 -6.36
CA ARG A 90 1.12 7.28 -7.30
C ARG A 90 0.35 6.10 -6.73
N LEU A 91 0.37 5.91 -5.41
CA LEU A 91 -0.36 4.85 -4.73
C LEU A 91 -1.86 5.16 -4.58
N SER A 92 -2.24 6.44 -4.61
CA SER A 92 -3.62 6.88 -4.77
C SER A 92 -4.16 6.60 -6.18
N LYS A 93 -5.36 6.04 -6.24
CA LYS A 93 -6.15 5.84 -7.46
C LYS A 93 -6.95 7.09 -7.84
N VAL A 94 -7.03 8.08 -6.95
CA VAL A 94 -7.79 9.31 -7.17
C VAL A 94 -6.81 10.42 -7.54
N VAL A 95 -6.98 10.97 -8.74
CA VAL A 95 -6.18 12.08 -9.25
C VAL A 95 -7.14 13.17 -9.69
N ASN A 96 -6.97 14.39 -9.16
CA ASN A 96 -7.86 15.53 -9.45
C ASN A 96 -9.35 15.23 -9.19
N GLY A 97 -9.65 14.39 -8.18
CA GLY A 97 -11.01 13.98 -7.83
C GLY A 97 -11.58 12.85 -8.70
N GLU A 98 -10.84 12.36 -9.70
CA GLU A 98 -11.28 11.28 -10.57
C GLU A 98 -10.55 9.97 -10.26
N LYS A 99 -11.31 8.87 -10.23
CA LYS A 99 -10.75 7.53 -10.04
C LYS A 99 -10.20 7.00 -11.35
N LEU A 100 -8.92 6.68 -11.37
CA LEU A 100 -8.25 6.14 -12.54
C LEU A 100 -8.75 4.72 -12.89
N PRO A 101 -8.82 4.38 -14.19
CA PRO A 101 -8.92 2.99 -14.62
C PRO A 101 -7.80 2.15 -14.02
N PHE A 102 -8.11 0.92 -13.61
CA PHE A 102 -7.17 0.10 -12.85
C PHE A 102 -5.86 -0.19 -13.59
N ASP A 103 -5.91 -0.48 -14.90
CA ASP A 103 -4.70 -0.72 -15.69
C ASP A 103 -3.83 0.55 -15.81
N ILE A 104 -4.43 1.73 -15.97
CA ILE A 104 -3.70 3.01 -15.99
C ILE A 104 -3.03 3.28 -14.65
N TYR A 105 -3.72 2.98 -13.54
CA TYR A 105 -3.14 3.06 -12.20
C TYR A 105 -1.91 2.13 -12.05
N LEU A 106 -2.00 0.88 -12.52
CA LEU A 106 -0.86 -0.04 -12.45
C LEU A 106 0.29 0.37 -13.36
N GLU A 107 0.02 0.90 -14.56
CA GLU A 107 1.04 1.41 -15.47
C GLU A 107 1.80 2.60 -14.86
N ARG A 108 1.09 3.52 -14.18
CA ARG A 108 1.73 4.61 -13.42
C ARG A 108 2.65 4.10 -12.32
N LEU A 109 2.31 3.00 -11.64
CA LEU A 109 3.20 2.40 -10.64
C LEU A 109 4.39 1.67 -11.29
N ALA A 110 4.17 0.94 -12.38
CA ALA A 110 5.20 0.19 -13.09
C ALA A 110 6.28 1.07 -13.73
N THR A 111 5.91 2.28 -14.13
CA THR A 111 6.83 3.26 -14.75
C THR A 111 7.46 4.22 -13.73
N GLY A 112 7.08 4.12 -12.45
CA GLY A 112 7.63 4.92 -11.36
C GLY A 112 8.88 4.30 -10.74
N ALA A 113 9.30 4.84 -9.59
CA ALA A 113 10.35 4.23 -8.80
C ALA A 113 9.88 2.85 -8.28
N PRO A 114 10.75 1.81 -8.27
CA PRO A 114 10.37 0.45 -7.88
C PRO A 114 9.79 0.38 -6.46
N GLN A 115 10.24 1.25 -5.54
CA GLN A 115 9.73 1.39 -4.17
C GLN A 115 8.21 1.57 -4.13
N TYR A 116 7.63 2.31 -5.07
CA TYR A 116 6.19 2.56 -5.11
C TYR A 116 5.42 1.27 -5.45
N ALA A 117 5.93 0.50 -6.41
CA ALA A 117 5.40 -0.81 -6.76
C ALA A 117 5.59 -1.82 -5.60
N ILE A 118 6.73 -1.79 -4.91
CA ILE A 118 6.99 -2.61 -3.72
C ILE A 118 5.93 -2.36 -2.64
N VAL A 119 5.67 -1.09 -2.30
CA VAL A 119 4.62 -0.74 -1.34
C VAL A 119 3.28 -1.26 -1.81
N LYS A 120 2.97 -1.22 -3.12
CA LYS A 120 1.71 -1.78 -3.63
C LYS A 120 1.62 -3.30 -3.50
N LEU A 121 2.73 -4.02 -3.68
CA LEU A 121 2.80 -5.46 -3.44
C LEU A 121 2.53 -5.76 -1.95
N CYS A 122 3.19 -5.04 -1.04
CA CYS A 122 3.02 -5.17 0.42
C CYS A 122 1.59 -4.82 0.89
N ASP A 123 0.99 -3.78 0.34
CA ASP A 123 -0.41 -3.43 0.54
C ASP A 123 -1.34 -4.57 0.11
N ARG A 124 -1.11 -5.13 -1.10
CA ARG A 124 -1.94 -6.24 -1.56
C ARG A 124 -1.73 -7.53 -0.74
N ILE A 125 -0.51 -7.82 -0.29
CA ILE A 125 -0.22 -8.94 0.62
C ILE A 125 -1.03 -8.79 1.91
N THR A 126 -1.06 -7.58 2.47
CA THR A 126 -1.81 -7.24 3.69
C THR A 126 -3.31 -7.36 3.49
N ASN A 127 -3.82 -7.00 2.32
CA ASN A 127 -5.25 -7.10 2.01
C ASN A 127 -5.74 -8.52 1.68
N LEU A 128 -4.84 -9.47 1.40
CA LEU A 128 -5.18 -10.89 1.19
C LEU A 128 -5.26 -11.70 2.50
N GLN A 129 -5.75 -11.06 3.56
CA GLN A 129 -6.22 -11.68 4.80
C GLN A 129 -7.65 -12.23 4.62
N PRO A 130 -8.23 -12.99 5.56
CA PRO A 130 -9.62 -13.44 5.43
C PRO A 130 -10.55 -12.27 5.01
N PRO A 131 -11.36 -12.42 3.94
CA PRO A 131 -12.17 -11.34 3.43
C PRO A 131 -13.22 -10.88 4.46
N PRO A 132 -13.68 -9.62 4.40
CA PRO A 132 -14.77 -9.16 5.23
C PRO A 132 -16.01 -10.06 5.05
N SER A 133 -16.65 -10.42 6.17
CA SER A 133 -17.85 -11.28 6.18
C SER A 133 -19.03 -10.71 5.40
N THR A 134 -19.00 -9.40 5.13
CA THR A 134 -20.03 -8.68 4.35
C THR A 134 -19.82 -8.76 2.84
N TRP A 135 -18.71 -9.31 2.35
CA TRP A 135 -18.45 -9.41 0.91
C TRP A 135 -19.17 -10.60 0.27
N ALA A 136 -19.82 -10.33 -0.87
CA ALA A 136 -20.33 -11.39 -1.72
C ALA A 136 -19.19 -12.20 -2.34
N ARG A 137 -19.45 -13.50 -2.60
CA ARG A 137 -18.47 -14.42 -3.22
C ARG A 137 -17.91 -13.89 -4.55
N SER A 138 -18.72 -13.21 -5.35
CA SER A 138 -18.29 -12.56 -6.60
C SER A 138 -17.26 -11.45 -6.37
N LYS A 139 -17.43 -10.64 -5.32
CA LYS A 139 -16.49 -9.58 -4.96
C LYS A 139 -15.15 -10.15 -4.49
N ILE A 140 -15.17 -11.26 -3.75
CA ILE A 140 -13.95 -11.97 -3.32
C ILE A 140 -13.20 -12.50 -4.55
N ALA A 141 -13.92 -13.12 -5.49
CA ALA A 141 -13.34 -13.62 -6.74
C ALA A 141 -12.75 -12.49 -7.61
N GLU A 142 -13.45 -11.35 -7.73
CA GLU A 142 -12.94 -10.17 -8.43
C GLU A 142 -11.66 -9.63 -7.76
N TYR A 143 -11.65 -9.56 -6.42
CA TYR A 143 -10.47 -9.12 -5.68
C TYR A 143 -9.26 -10.04 -5.90
N HIS A 144 -9.48 -11.35 -5.99
CA HIS A 144 -8.45 -12.31 -6.37
C HIS A 144 -7.91 -12.04 -7.78
N VAL A 145 -8.78 -11.83 -8.78
CA VAL A 145 -8.36 -11.50 -10.17
C VAL A 145 -7.56 -10.19 -10.22
N GLN A 146 -8.00 -9.15 -9.52
CA GLN A 146 -7.26 -7.89 -9.41
C GLN A 146 -5.87 -8.11 -8.79
N SER A 147 -5.76 -9.02 -7.82
CA SER A 147 -4.49 -9.34 -7.16
C SER A 147 -3.53 -10.04 -8.11
N GLN A 148 -4.02 -10.96 -8.96
CA GLN A 148 -3.23 -11.57 -10.03
C GLN A 148 -2.73 -10.52 -11.02
N ARG A 149 -3.58 -9.53 -11.36
CA ARG A 149 -3.19 -8.43 -12.25
C ARG A 149 -2.10 -7.55 -11.63
N ILE A 150 -2.20 -7.22 -10.34
CA ILE A 150 -1.14 -6.50 -9.60
C ILE A 150 0.18 -7.27 -9.69
N LEU A 151 0.17 -8.57 -9.38
CA LEU A 151 1.38 -9.39 -9.45
C LEU A 151 1.98 -9.42 -10.86
N ALA A 152 1.15 -9.58 -11.88
CA ALA A 152 1.60 -9.64 -13.27
C ALA A 152 2.28 -8.34 -13.73
N VAL A 153 1.77 -7.18 -13.31
CA VAL A 153 2.29 -5.87 -13.75
C VAL A 153 3.44 -5.40 -12.87
N LEU A 154 3.36 -5.57 -11.54
CA LEU A 154 4.28 -4.96 -10.57
C LEU A 154 5.28 -5.95 -9.95
N GLY A 155 5.13 -7.25 -10.19
CA GLY A 155 5.97 -8.29 -9.58
C GLY A 155 7.46 -8.19 -9.93
N HIS A 156 7.80 -7.48 -11.00
CA HIS A 156 9.19 -7.21 -11.38
C HIS A 156 9.92 -6.28 -10.40
N ALA A 157 9.19 -5.54 -9.56
CA ALA A 157 9.77 -4.52 -8.68
C ALA A 157 10.59 -5.11 -7.51
N HIS A 158 10.19 -6.29 -7.01
CA HIS A 158 10.88 -6.98 -5.92
C HIS A 158 10.48 -8.45 -5.87
N GLU A 159 11.42 -9.34 -6.20
CA GLU A 159 11.17 -10.78 -6.35
C GLU A 159 10.64 -11.43 -5.06
N PRO A 160 11.21 -11.21 -3.86
CA PRO A 160 10.70 -11.83 -2.64
C PRO A 160 9.26 -11.41 -2.31
N SER A 161 8.93 -10.13 -2.54
CA SER A 161 7.56 -9.63 -2.35
C SER A 161 6.60 -10.20 -3.39
N ALA A 162 7.05 -10.39 -4.62
CA ALA A 162 6.25 -11.00 -5.68
C ALA A 162 5.93 -12.48 -5.36
N GLU A 163 6.91 -13.24 -4.85
CA GLU A 163 6.72 -14.64 -4.45
C GLU A 163 5.77 -14.76 -3.25
N ARG A 164 5.94 -13.88 -2.26
CA ARG A 164 5.03 -13.79 -1.12
C ARG A 164 3.60 -13.45 -1.56
N LEU A 165 3.44 -12.50 -2.48
CA LEU A 165 2.13 -12.14 -3.03
C LEU A 165 1.52 -13.32 -3.81
N ARG A 166 2.30 -14.04 -4.61
CA ARG A 166 1.84 -15.24 -5.32
C ARG A 166 1.28 -16.29 -4.35
N THR A 167 2.03 -16.58 -3.29
CA THR A 167 1.60 -17.49 -2.22
C THR A 167 0.30 -17.02 -1.57
N LYS A 168 0.14 -15.71 -1.29
CA LYS A 168 -1.10 -15.16 -0.74
C LYS A 168 -2.28 -15.30 -1.70
N ILE A 169 -2.08 -15.02 -2.99
CA ILE A 169 -3.11 -15.15 -4.04
C ILE A 169 -3.61 -16.59 -4.12
N ASP A 170 -2.71 -17.56 -4.21
CA ASP A 170 -3.08 -18.97 -4.32
C ASP A 170 -3.87 -19.45 -3.09
N ASN A 171 -3.43 -19.01 -1.91
CA ASN A 171 -4.12 -19.29 -0.65
C ASN A 171 -5.52 -18.65 -0.56
N TYR A 172 -5.73 -17.49 -1.19
CA TYR A 172 -6.98 -16.74 -1.12
C TYR A 172 -8.14 -17.42 -1.86
N ARG A 173 -7.85 -18.35 -2.78
CA ARG A 173 -8.86 -19.14 -3.52
C ARG A 173 -9.81 -19.91 -2.60
N ARG A 174 -9.38 -20.25 -1.38
CA ARG A 174 -10.20 -20.97 -0.40
C ARG A 174 -11.49 -20.24 0.02
N TYR A 175 -11.60 -18.94 -0.27
CA TYR A 175 -12.72 -18.10 0.18
C TYR A 175 -13.83 -17.94 -0.87
N PHE A 176 -13.70 -18.52 -2.06
CA PHE A 176 -14.70 -18.43 -3.11
C PHE A 176 -14.72 -19.65 -4.04
#